data_AF-A0A3L7ZIX4-F1
#
_entry.id   AF-A0A3L7ZIX4-F1
#
_cell.length_a   1.000
_cell.length_b   1.000
_cell.length_c   1.000
_cell.angle_alpha   90.00
_cell.angle_beta   90.00
_cell.angle_gamma   90.00
#
_symmetry.space_group_name_H-M   'P 1'
#
loop_
_entity.id
_entity.type
_entity.pdbx_description
1 polymer ?
#
loop_
_entity_poly.entity_id
_entity_poly.type
_entity_poly.pdbx_seq_one_letter_code
_entity_poly.pdbx_strand_id
1 'polypeptide(L)' 'MKAIRVSVNFREWSKVDGFLGRFKGEEDTFIYQVENVTFIAVFGGECAMSYFKAELAKAFDEEILIVELR' A
#
# COMPACT_ATOMS: atom_id res chain seq x y z
N MET A 1 -9.99 10.62 7.07
CA MET A 1 -9.47 9.25 6.88
C MET A 1 -9.82 8.75 5.49
N LYS A 2 -8.86 8.13 4.81
CA LYS A 2 -8.98 7.53 3.48
C LYS A 2 -8.44 6.11 3.54
N ALA A 3 -8.98 5.18 2.77
CA ALA A 3 -8.48 3.81 2.77
C ALA A 3 -8.43 3.26 1.35
N ILE A 4 -7.41 2.44 1.08
CA ILE A 4 -7.27 1.71 -0.17
C ILE A 4 -7.00 0.24 0.12
N ARG A 5 -7.56 -0.63 -0.70
CA ARG A 5 -7.10 -2.01 -0.84
C ARG A 5 -6.17 -2.08 -2.04
N VAL A 6 -5.00 -2.68 -1.84
CA VAL A 6 -3.98 -2.87 -2.87
C VAL A 6 -3.79 -4.37 -3.07
N SER A 7 -3.77 -4.80 -4.33
CA SER A 7 -3.39 -6.16 -4.72
C SER A 7 -2.23 -6.09 -5.72
N VAL A 8 -1.10 -6.65 -5.33
CA VAL A 8 0.13 -6.67 -6.11
C VAL A 8 0.20 -7.94 -6.96
N ASN A 9 0.86 -7.87 -8.11
CA ASN A 9 1.12 -9.05 -8.92
C ASN A 9 1.89 -10.11 -8.11
N PHE A 10 1.51 -11.38 -8.23
CA PHE A 10 2.17 -12.47 -7.53
C PHE A 10 3.67 -12.56 -7.81
N ARG A 11 4.18 -12.12 -8.97
CA ARG A 11 5.63 -12.14 -9.26
C ARG A 11 6.45 -11.24 -8.35
N GLU A 12 5.84 -10.22 -7.77
CA GLU A 12 6.51 -9.23 -6.93
C GLU A 12 6.18 -9.39 -5.44
N TRP A 13 5.56 -10.52 -5.06
CA TRP A 13 5.14 -10.81 -3.68
C TRP A 13 6.25 -10.61 -2.64
N SER A 14 7.50 -10.92 -3.00
CA SER A 14 8.66 -10.80 -2.11
C SER A 14 9.02 -9.35 -1.77
N LYS A 15 8.65 -8.39 -2.63
CA LYS A 15 8.86 -6.95 -2.38
C LYS A 15 7.86 -6.37 -1.37
N VAL A 16 6.71 -7.03 -1.18
CA VAL A 16 5.58 -6.51 -0.39
C VAL A 16 5.99 -6.23 1.06
N ASP A 17 6.52 -7.22 1.77
CA ASP A 17 6.88 -7.06 3.19
C ASP A 17 7.92 -5.95 3.40
N GLY A 18 8.95 -5.92 2.56
CA GLY A 18 9.98 -4.87 2.59
C GLY A 18 9.42 -3.48 2.27
N PHE A 19 8.47 -3.38 1.33
CA PHE A 19 7.79 -2.13 1.02
C PHE A 19 6.92 -1.66 2.20
N LEU A 20 6.07 -2.51 2.76
CA LEU A 20 5.19 -2.16 3.88
C LEU A 20 6.00 -1.81 5.15
N GLY A 21 7.15 -2.45 5.34
CA GLY A 21 8.08 -2.14 6.43
C GLY A 21 8.57 -0.69 6.44
N ARG A 22 8.60 0.00 5.29
CA ARG A 22 9.00 1.41 5.20
C ARG A 22 8.01 2.37 5.85
N PHE A 23 6.74 1.98 5.94
CA PHE A 23 5.64 2.80 6.49
C PHE A 23 5.25 2.37 7.89
N LYS A 24 5.92 1.34 8.45
CA LYS A 24 5.62 0.83 9.78
C LYS A 24 6.04 1.88 10.83
N GLY A 25 5.06 2.40 11.57
CA GLY A 25 5.28 3.38 12.63
C GLY A 25 5.11 4.84 12.19
N GLU A 26 4.67 5.10 10.96
CA GLU A 26 4.17 6.43 10.61
C GLU A 26 2.86 6.73 11.34
N GLU A 27 2.69 7.97 11.84
CA GLU A 27 1.48 8.37 12.58
C GLU A 27 0.26 8.50 11.67
N ASP A 28 0.48 8.85 10.40
CA ASP A 28 -0.58 9.15 9.43
C ASP A 28 -0.96 7.95 8.54
N THR A 29 -0.28 6.81 8.69
CA THR A 29 -0.43 5.62 7.83
C THR A 29 -0.58 4.37 8.68
N PHE A 30 -1.71 3.67 8.53
CA PHE A 30 -1.95 2.36 9.13
C PHE A 30 -2.11 1.31 8.05
N ILE A 31 -1.39 0.20 8.17
CA ILE A 31 -1.36 -0.85 7.15
C ILE A 31 -1.72 -2.20 7.78
N TYR A 32 -2.61 -2.93 7.12
CA TYR A 32 -2.98 -4.29 7.48
C TYR A 32 -2.83 -5.22 6.28
N GLN A 33 -1.96 -6.22 6.41
CA GLN A 33 -1.78 -7.22 5.38
C GLN A 33 -2.84 -8.32 5.51
N VAL A 34 -3.61 -8.53 4.44
CA VAL A 34 -4.68 -9.54 4.38
C VAL A 34 -4.10 -10.86 3.87
N GLU A 35 -3.26 -10.81 2.84
CA GLU A 35 -2.59 -11.95 2.20
C GLU A 35 -1.18 -11.54 1.73
N ASN A 36 -0.39 -12.49 1.20
CA ASN A 36 0.98 -12.23 0.73
C ASN A 36 1.10 -11.09 -0.29
N VAL A 37 0.07 -10.86 -1.10
CA VAL A 37 0.06 -9.83 -2.15
C VAL A 37 -1.05 -8.79 -1.97
N THR A 38 -1.88 -8.94 -0.94
CA THR A 38 -3.05 -8.09 -0.72
C THR A 38 -2.96 -7.43 0.64
N PHE A 39 -3.07 -6.10 0.67
CA PHE A 39 -3.08 -5.34 1.92
C PHE A 39 -4.04 -4.16 1.84
N ILE A 40 -4.40 -3.64 3.00
CA ILE A 40 -5.21 -2.44 3.17
C ILE A 40 -4.33 -1.38 3.81
N ALA A 41 -4.33 -0.19 3.23
CA ALA A 41 -3.66 0.98 3.78
C ALA A 41 -4.69 2.08 4.09
N VAL A 42 -4.63 2.62 5.29
CA VAL A 42 -5.51 3.66 5.82
C VAL A 42 -4.66 4.88 6.13
N PHE A 43 -5.15 6.05 5.73
CA PHE A 43 -4.42 7.30 5.79
C PHE A 43 -5.22 8.36 6.55
N GLY A 44 -4.50 9.24 7.27
CA GLY A 44 -5.07 10.41 7.92
C GLY A 44 -5.79 11.35 6.93
N GLY A 45 -5.26 11.45 5.70
CA GLY A 45 -5.83 12.29 4.64
C GLY A 45 -5.28 12.02 3.23
N GLU A 46 -5.67 12.87 2.28
CA GLU A 46 -5.33 12.76 0.85
C GLU A 46 -3.83 12.86 0.56
N CYS A 47 -3.09 13.66 1.34
CA CYS A 47 -1.66 13.86 1.13
C CYS A 47 -0.86 12.57 1.37
N ALA A 48 -1.10 11.93 2.53
CA ALA A 48 -0.47 10.65 2.87
C ALA A 48 -0.85 9.53 1.88
N MET A 49 -2.12 9.47 1.46
CA MET A 49 -2.56 8.51 0.43
C MET A 49 -1.85 8.74 -0.91
N SER A 50 -1.70 10.01 -1.33
CA SER A 50 -1.05 10.36 -2.60
C SER A 50 0.43 10.03 -2.57
N TYR A 51 1.11 10.30 -1.45
CA TYR A 51 2.51 9.91 -1.24
C TYR A 51 2.68 8.39 -1.32
N PHE A 52 1.83 7.63 -0.63
CA PHE A 52 1.88 6.18 -0.64
C PHE A 52 1.65 5.59 -2.05
N LYS A 53 0.67 6.11 -2.80
CA LYS A 53 0.43 5.71 -4.21
C LYS A 53 1.64 6.01 -5.10
N ALA A 54 2.34 7.12 -4.88
CA ALA A 54 3.55 7.45 -5.63
C ALA A 54 4.72 6.50 -5.30
N GLU A 55 4.90 6.13 -4.03
CA GLU A 55 5.92 5.16 -3.65
C GLU A 55 5.61 3.74 -4.13
N LEU A 56 4.33 3.35 -4.19
CA LEU A 56 3.89 2.10 -4.81
C LEU A 56 4.32 2.03 -6.29
N ALA A 57 4.03 3.08 -7.05
CA ALA A 57 4.36 3.14 -8.48
C ALA A 57 5.87 3.15 -8.76
N LYS A 58 6.71 3.49 -7.78
CA LYS A 58 8.17 3.41 -7.89
C LYS A 58 8.73 2.04 -7.49
N ALA A 59 8.06 1.34 -6.57
CA ALA A 59 8.59 0.13 -5.95
C ALA A 59 8.26 -1.16 -6.73
N PHE A 60 7.14 -1.15 -7.45
CA PHE A 60 6.61 -2.30 -8.17
C PHE A 60 6.63 -2.01 -9.68
N ASP A 61 7.13 -2.97 -10.44
CA ASP A 61 7.31 -2.87 -11.89
C ASP A 61 6.08 -3.40 -12.65
N GLU A 62 5.27 -4.25 -12.00
CA GLU A 62 4.07 -4.86 -12.58
C GLU A 62 2.80 -4.06 -12.24
N GLU A 63 1.72 -4.38 -12.92
CA GLU A 63 0.41 -3.76 -12.66
C GLU A 63 -0.07 -4.04 -11.22
N ILE A 64 -0.47 -2.98 -10.53
CA ILE A 64 -1.03 -3.02 -9.18
C ILE A 64 -2.50 -2.64 -9.25
N LEU A 65 -3.37 -3.45 -8.65
CA LEU A 65 -4.78 -3.13 -8.53
C LEU A 65 -5.04 -2.35 -7.24
N ILE A 66 -5.50 -1.10 -7.38
CA ILE A 66 -5.83 -0.22 -6.25
C ILE A 66 -7.33 0.06 -6.25
N VAL A 67 -7.99 -0.23 -5.13
CA VAL A 67 -9.42 0.04 -4.90
C VAL A 67 -9.56 0.98 -3.72
N GLU A 68 -10.16 2.15 -3.93
CA GLU A 68 -10.49 3.05 -2.84
C GLU A 68 -11.70 2.52 -2.06
N LEU A 69 -11.55 2.43 -0.74
CA LEU A 69 -12.60 1.99 0.17
C LEU A 69 -13.34 3.24 0.70
N ARG A 70 -14.68 3.20 0.64
CA ARG A 70 -15.55 4.27 1.13
C ARG A 70 -16.02 3.97 2.55
#